data_AF-A0A7S0LMY8-F1
#
_entry.id   AF-A0A7S0LMY8-F1
#
_cell.length_a   1.000
_cell.length_b   1.000
_cell.length_c   1.000
_cell.angle_alpha   90.00
_cell.angle_beta   90.00
_cell.angle_gamma   90.00
#
_symmetry.space_group_name_H-M   'P 1'
#
loop_
_entity.id
_entity.type
_entity.pdbx_description
1 polymer ?
#
loop_
_entity_poly.entity_id
_entity_poly.type
_entity_poly.pdbx_seq_one_letter_code
_entity_poly.pdbx_strand_id
1 'polypeptide(L)'
;CAQLSVPMGRERGWVNVSVQTYQSHRSTSQRIVQQDYTVDENGATLNALARTADSREEEQAAPAASSSSSPVATTNIVIRDWKLSGRRAHIQYDSGEHNFWFHPVVDEGKATSNTPGFPCHRGDIFLKLGMRGARLIPWKLQEGDVFRLGQAYVLVSKIRLTAETEADLLSSFNVAPIPGEFDADIEPDTDLEDEAGESRRPQCYICYEGGAQGDPLINLCQCAGSVKYVHLNCLQRWMQPEGSSAVNTHCPICKEKYPEKAQAMMIRPPAVLFESWSNHRTLKLRHWVSFAQHSTASLGRFTEHNDVVIPDHSVSGEHAFIIQQNGAFWLHDRESSNGSFIRLRAPLRLTFGESFSMKMGKSLLCVHAKRSRWSRLRMRLMALRYGDRQEEDGLSTPLSISGRASTNSLESPSTNRNSRVW
;
A
#
# COMPACT_ATOMS: atom_id res chain seq x y z
N CYS A 1 -49.07 17.70 33.81
CA CYS A 1 -48.34 16.44 34.10
C CYS A 1 -48.94 15.31 33.27
N ALA A 2 -48.31 14.97 32.16
CA ALA A 2 -48.50 13.68 31.49
C ALA A 2 -47.12 13.24 31.04
N GLN A 3 -46.48 12.37 31.84
CA GLN A 3 -45.26 11.69 31.48
C GLN A 3 -45.59 10.71 30.35
N LEU A 4 -45.26 11.09 29.12
CA LEU A 4 -45.13 10.15 28.01
C LEU A 4 -43.83 9.37 28.23
N SER A 5 -43.92 8.25 28.94
CA SER A 5 -42.90 7.21 28.95
C SER A 5 -42.80 6.59 27.55
N VAL A 6 -41.85 7.09 26.76
CA VAL A 6 -41.49 6.49 25.47
C VAL A 6 -40.79 5.16 25.74
N PRO A 7 -41.19 4.04 25.12
CA PRO A 7 -40.60 2.74 25.38
C PRO A 7 -39.13 2.73 24.94
N MET A 8 -38.24 2.38 25.87
CA MET A 8 -36.88 1.94 25.58
C MET A 8 -36.94 0.68 24.72
N GLY A 9 -36.56 0.78 23.44
CA GLY A 9 -36.44 -0.40 22.59
C GLY A 9 -36.60 -0.10 21.11
N ARG A 10 -35.57 0.49 20.49
CA ARG A 10 -35.21 0.36 19.06
C ARG A 10 -33.88 1.09 18.83
N GLU A 11 -32.90 0.34 18.35
CA GLU A 11 -31.45 0.59 18.39
C GLU A 11 -30.99 1.94 17.83
N ARG A 12 -30.18 2.66 18.61
CA ARG A 12 -29.65 4.01 18.33
C ARG A 12 -28.31 3.95 17.56
N GLY A 13 -28.19 3.09 16.56
CA GLY A 13 -26.95 2.91 15.80
C GLY A 13 -26.65 4.04 14.80
N TRP A 14 -25.37 4.39 14.64
CA TRP A 14 -24.82 5.36 13.67
C TRP A 14 -23.96 4.71 12.59
N VAL A 15 -23.48 3.48 12.79
CA VAL A 15 -22.71 2.70 11.81
C VAL A 15 -23.29 1.30 11.74
N ASN A 16 -23.47 0.80 10.51
CA ASN A 16 -23.83 -0.60 10.29
C ASN A 16 -22.54 -1.35 9.93
N VAL A 17 -22.12 -2.26 10.80
CA VAL A 17 -20.99 -3.14 10.55
C VAL A 17 -21.54 -4.48 10.09
N SER A 18 -21.38 -4.81 8.82
CA SER A 18 -21.73 -6.14 8.31
C SER A 18 -20.50 -7.02 8.33
N VAL A 19 -20.56 -8.11 9.09
CA VAL A 19 -19.48 -9.08 9.18
C VAL A 19 -19.87 -10.31 8.37
N GLN A 20 -19.16 -10.54 7.26
CA GLN A 20 -19.33 -11.75 6.45
C GLN A 20 -18.24 -12.76 6.79
N THR A 21 -18.58 -13.71 7.66
CA THR A 21 -17.66 -14.80 7.99
C THR A 21 -17.83 -15.95 7.00
N TYR A 22 -16.76 -16.26 6.27
CA TYR A 22 -16.70 -17.48 5.45
C TYR A 22 -16.47 -18.67 6.38
N GLN A 23 -17.48 -19.53 6.54
CA GLN A 23 -17.39 -20.73 7.35
C GLN A 23 -17.07 -21.93 6.46
N SER A 24 -15.86 -22.48 6.54
CA SER A 24 -15.55 -23.78 5.91
C SER A 24 -15.88 -24.92 6.87
N HIS A 25 -16.91 -25.71 6.57
CA HIS A 25 -17.15 -27.00 7.22
C HIS A 25 -16.34 -28.10 6.54
N ARG A 26 -15.87 -29.10 7.31
CA ARG A 26 -15.05 -30.22 6.79
C ARG A 26 -15.81 -31.19 5.88
N SER A 27 -17.14 -31.11 5.77
CA SER A 27 -17.94 -32.14 5.06
C SER A 27 -18.97 -31.64 4.05
N THR A 28 -19.23 -30.34 3.89
CA THR A 28 -20.17 -29.84 2.86
C THR A 28 -20.05 -28.32 2.71
N SER A 29 -20.31 -27.84 1.49
CA SER A 29 -20.52 -26.46 1.01
C SER A 29 -20.10 -25.30 1.91
N GLN A 30 -19.22 -24.42 1.44
CA GLN A 30 -18.91 -23.14 2.11
C GLN A 30 -20.21 -22.37 2.37
N ARG A 31 -20.61 -22.23 3.64
CA ARG A 31 -21.77 -21.40 4.02
C ARG A 31 -21.23 -20.03 4.43
N ILE A 32 -21.61 -18.99 3.69
CA ILE A 32 -21.33 -17.61 4.07
C ILE A 32 -22.33 -17.26 5.17
N VAL A 33 -21.83 -16.97 6.37
CA VAL A 33 -22.66 -16.47 7.47
C VAL A 33 -22.42 -14.99 7.60
N GLN A 34 -23.43 -14.21 7.22
CA GLN A 34 -23.46 -12.77 7.40
C GLN A 34 -24.14 -12.45 8.73
N GLN A 35 -23.46 -11.68 9.56
CA GLN A 35 -24.00 -11.12 10.80
C GLN A 35 -23.85 -9.61 10.73
N ASP A 36 -24.97 -8.90 10.91
CA ASP A 36 -24.99 -7.45 10.88
C ASP A 36 -25.08 -6.90 12.30
N TYR A 37 -24.23 -5.93 12.60
CA TYR A 37 -24.15 -5.26 13.88
C TYR A 37 -24.42 -3.77 13.70
N THR A 38 -25.14 -3.19 14.64
CA THR A 38 -25.31 -1.73 14.74
C THR A 38 -24.37 -1.19 15.81
N VAL A 39 -23.61 -0.16 15.46
CA VAL A 39 -22.65 0.50 16.35
C VAL A 39 -23.16 1.92 16.61
N ASP A 40 -23.34 2.25 17.87
CA ASP A 40 -23.77 3.57 18.33
C ASP A 40 -22.55 4.43 18.73
N GLU A 41 -22.80 5.56 19.40
CA GLU A 41 -21.75 6.49 19.85
C GLU A 41 -20.84 5.90 20.94
N ASN A 42 -21.21 4.78 21.56
CA ASN A 42 -20.37 4.07 22.53
C ASN A 42 -19.28 3.24 21.84
N GLY A 43 -19.38 3.05 20.52
CA GLY A 43 -18.40 2.30 19.74
C GLY A 43 -18.57 0.79 19.82
N ALA A 44 -17.59 0.07 19.27
CA ALA A 44 -17.61 -1.39 19.23
C ALA A 44 -16.23 -1.99 19.40
N THR A 45 -16.16 -3.20 19.94
CA THR A 45 -14.93 -4.00 19.98
C THR A 45 -15.08 -5.21 19.08
N LEU A 46 -14.10 -5.45 18.22
CA LEU A 46 -14.01 -6.64 17.38
C LEU A 46 -13.16 -7.69 18.07
N ASN A 47 -13.77 -8.81 18.44
CA ASN A 47 -13.10 -9.91 19.12
C ASN A 47 -13.15 -11.19 18.27
N ALA A 48 -12.00 -11.86 18.15
CA ALA A 48 -11.91 -13.19 17.56
C ALA A 48 -12.01 -14.26 18.66
N LEU A 49 -12.80 -15.32 18.42
CA LEU A 49 -12.87 -16.49 19.30
C LEU A 49 -12.36 -17.72 18.56
N ALA A 50 -11.47 -18.47 19.22
CA ALA A 50 -10.97 -19.75 18.73
C ALA A 50 -12.11 -20.78 18.71
N ARG A 51 -12.30 -21.48 17.60
CA ARG A 51 -13.23 -22.64 17.55
C ARG A 51 -12.59 -23.85 18.25
N THR A 52 -13.25 -24.38 19.28
CA THR A 52 -12.94 -25.70 19.87
C THR A 52 -13.69 -26.79 19.12
N ALA A 53 -13.15 -28.02 19.08
CA ALA A 53 -13.74 -29.14 18.34
C ALA A 53 -15.14 -29.54 18.84
N ASP A 54 -15.46 -29.21 20.09
CA ASP A 54 -16.70 -29.59 20.80
C ASP A 54 -17.79 -28.52 20.83
N SER A 55 -17.64 -27.38 20.15
CA SER A 55 -18.65 -26.30 20.17
C SER A 55 -19.87 -26.59 19.28
N ARG A 56 -20.34 -27.85 19.23
CA ARG A 56 -21.46 -28.31 18.40
C ARG A 56 -22.84 -28.03 19.01
N GLU A 57 -22.95 -27.60 20.26
CA GLU A 57 -24.26 -27.49 20.94
C GLU A 57 -24.65 -26.09 21.47
N GLU A 58 -23.82 -25.05 21.31
CA GLU A 58 -24.20 -23.67 21.67
C GLU A 58 -24.33 -22.77 20.40
N GLU A 59 -25.23 -23.17 19.50
CA GLU A 59 -25.62 -22.36 18.34
C GLU A 59 -26.73 -21.34 18.70
N GLN A 60 -27.24 -21.36 19.93
CA GLN A 60 -28.21 -20.38 20.46
C GLN A 60 -27.84 -19.99 21.90
N ALA A 61 -27.76 -18.67 22.13
CA ALA A 61 -27.61 -17.99 23.41
C ALA A 61 -26.24 -18.08 24.12
N ALA A 62 -25.40 -17.06 23.94
CA ALA A 62 -24.54 -16.56 25.01
C ALA A 62 -24.32 -15.04 24.85
N PRO A 63 -24.84 -14.18 25.75
CA PRO A 63 -24.42 -12.80 25.83
C PRO A 63 -23.01 -12.72 26.43
N ALA A 64 -22.25 -11.74 25.97
CA ALA A 64 -20.86 -11.50 26.34
C ALA A 64 -20.67 -11.44 27.88
N ALA A 65 -19.80 -12.30 28.41
CA ALA A 65 -19.24 -12.09 29.73
C ALA A 65 -18.21 -10.96 29.64
N SER A 66 -18.59 -9.79 30.19
CA SER A 66 -17.75 -8.62 30.35
C SER A 66 -16.89 -8.76 31.61
N SER A 67 -15.58 -8.93 31.44
CA SER A 67 -14.60 -8.67 32.51
C SER A 67 -13.63 -7.59 32.04
N SER A 68 -14.00 -6.33 32.25
CA SER A 68 -13.08 -5.23 32.56
C SER A 68 -13.84 -3.92 32.77
N SER A 69 -13.36 -3.16 33.74
CA SER A 69 -13.89 -1.94 34.31
C SER A 69 -13.93 -0.74 33.33
N SER A 70 -15.05 -0.54 32.64
CA SER A 70 -15.39 0.74 31.99
C SER A 70 -16.92 0.94 32.02
N PRO A 71 -17.44 2.15 32.30
CA PRO A 71 -18.84 2.35 32.70
C PRO A 71 -19.84 2.45 31.53
N VAL A 72 -19.44 2.13 30.29
CA VAL A 72 -20.33 2.23 29.12
C VAL A 72 -20.24 0.96 28.29
N ALA A 73 -21.38 0.30 28.05
CA ALA A 73 -21.45 -0.96 27.30
C ALA A 73 -21.20 -0.71 25.80
N THR A 74 -20.03 -1.10 25.31
CA THR A 74 -19.67 -1.05 23.88
C THR A 74 -20.19 -2.27 23.13
N THR A 75 -20.58 -2.14 21.85
CA THR A 75 -21.04 -3.28 21.04
C THR A 75 -19.92 -4.31 20.86
N ASN A 76 -20.17 -5.57 21.21
CA ASN A 76 -19.20 -6.66 21.04
C ASN A 76 -19.44 -7.41 19.72
N ILE A 77 -18.55 -7.22 18.75
CA ILE A 77 -18.59 -7.90 17.45
C ILE A 77 -17.71 -9.15 17.54
N VAL A 78 -18.29 -10.33 17.31
CA VAL A 78 -17.61 -11.62 17.51
C VAL A 78 -17.34 -12.30 16.18
N ILE A 79 -16.08 -12.62 15.90
CA ILE A 79 -15.65 -13.42 14.75
C ILE A 79 -15.16 -14.77 15.24
N ARG A 80 -15.81 -15.86 14.83
CA ARG A 80 -15.34 -17.22 15.12
C ARG A 80 -14.33 -17.66 14.05
N ASP A 81 -13.05 -17.81 14.41
CA ASP A 81 -11.98 -18.30 13.54
C ASP A 81 -11.22 -19.44 14.24
N TRP A 82 -10.77 -20.45 13.49
CA TRP A 82 -10.08 -21.62 14.07
C TRP A 82 -8.67 -21.29 14.60
N LYS A 83 -8.09 -20.14 14.22
CA LYS A 83 -6.68 -19.80 14.47
C LYS A 83 -6.48 -18.44 15.12
N LEU A 84 -7.55 -17.67 15.38
CA LEU A 84 -7.47 -16.34 15.96
C LEU A 84 -8.28 -16.28 17.25
N SER A 85 -7.71 -15.65 18.29
CA SER A 85 -8.36 -15.39 19.57
C SER A 85 -8.06 -13.96 20.07
N GLY A 86 -8.92 -13.39 20.90
CA GLY A 86 -8.72 -12.09 21.54
C GLY A 86 -9.18 -10.89 20.70
N ARG A 87 -8.91 -9.68 21.20
CA ARG A 87 -9.32 -8.42 20.57
C ARG A 87 -8.51 -8.14 19.30
N ARG A 88 -9.19 -7.67 18.25
CA ARG A 88 -8.60 -7.46 16.91
C ARG A 88 -8.75 -6.05 16.39
N ALA A 89 -9.81 -5.35 16.78
CA ALA A 89 -9.99 -3.94 16.48
C ALA A 89 -10.96 -3.30 17.47
N HIS A 90 -11.03 -1.99 17.47
CA HIS A 90 -12.13 -1.25 18.05
C HIS A 90 -12.62 -0.18 17.07
N ILE A 91 -13.91 0.12 17.12
CA ILE A 91 -14.56 1.19 16.39
C ILE A 91 -14.90 2.26 17.42
N GLN A 92 -14.33 3.45 17.26
CA GLN A 92 -14.54 4.58 18.16
C GLN A 92 -15.30 5.69 17.44
N TYR A 93 -16.26 6.30 18.12
CA TYR A 93 -16.90 7.53 17.66
C TYR A 93 -16.13 8.74 18.20
N ASP A 94 -15.78 9.66 17.31
CA ASP A 94 -15.25 10.96 17.66
C ASP A 94 -16.40 11.99 17.60
N SER A 95 -16.74 12.53 18.77
CA SER A 95 -17.80 13.52 18.92
C SER A 95 -17.44 14.91 18.38
N GLY A 96 -16.15 15.25 18.28
CA GLY A 96 -15.70 16.55 17.77
C GLY A 96 -15.79 16.62 16.25
N GLU A 97 -15.23 15.64 15.57
CA GLU A 97 -15.31 15.57 14.10
C GLU A 97 -16.58 14.90 13.57
N HIS A 98 -17.42 14.39 14.48
CA HIS A 98 -18.59 13.58 14.18
C HIS A 98 -18.29 12.41 13.23
N ASN A 99 -17.20 11.66 13.44
CA ASN A 99 -16.78 10.54 12.59
C ASN A 99 -16.55 9.26 13.37
N PHE A 100 -16.51 8.13 12.66
CA PHE A 100 -16.10 6.85 13.22
C PHE A 100 -14.70 6.50 12.76
N TRP A 101 -13.92 5.91 13.65
CA TRP A 101 -12.57 5.45 13.40
C TRP A 101 -12.48 3.95 13.65
N PHE A 102 -11.86 3.23 12.74
CA PHE A 102 -11.55 1.80 12.88
C PHE A 102 -10.09 1.66 13.29
N HIS A 103 -9.85 1.21 14.51
CA HIS A 103 -8.52 1.07 15.08
C HIS A 103 -8.11 -0.42 15.08
N PRO A 104 -7.17 -0.85 14.22
CA PRO A 104 -6.66 -2.21 14.27
C PRO A 104 -5.81 -2.41 15.54
N VAL A 105 -5.88 -3.60 16.12
CA VAL A 105 -4.93 -4.03 17.16
C VAL A 105 -3.75 -4.67 16.47
N VAL A 106 -2.58 -4.02 16.55
CA VAL A 106 -1.33 -4.52 15.98
C VAL A 106 -0.54 -5.22 17.09
N ASP A 107 -0.39 -6.54 16.99
CA ASP A 107 0.37 -7.35 17.96
C ASP A 107 1.88 -7.28 17.64
N GLU A 108 2.56 -6.17 17.97
CA GLU A 108 4.00 -5.99 17.63
C GLU A 108 4.95 -6.91 18.44
N GLY A 109 4.51 -7.46 19.58
CA GLY A 109 5.34 -8.24 20.50
C GLY A 109 5.24 -9.78 20.40
N LYS A 110 4.42 -10.33 19.51
CA LYS A 110 4.34 -11.80 19.30
C LYS A 110 5.23 -12.22 18.14
N ALA A 111 5.88 -13.38 18.27
CA ALA A 111 6.74 -13.93 17.22
C ALA A 111 6.03 -13.87 15.85
N THR A 112 6.65 -13.13 14.93
CA THR A 112 6.31 -13.15 13.51
C THR A 112 6.40 -14.58 13.01
N SER A 113 5.62 -14.93 12.00
CA SER A 113 5.45 -16.30 11.49
C SER A 113 6.73 -17.16 11.46
N ASN A 114 6.58 -18.49 11.36
CA ASN A 114 7.70 -19.44 11.21
C ASN A 114 8.71 -19.09 10.09
N THR A 115 8.38 -18.21 9.15
CA THR A 115 9.32 -17.64 8.18
C THR A 115 10.09 -16.46 8.81
N PRO A 116 11.42 -16.57 9.02
CA PRO A 116 12.22 -15.49 9.57
C PRO A 116 12.11 -14.20 8.75
N GLY A 117 11.92 -13.07 9.42
CA GLY A 117 11.82 -11.75 8.77
C GLY A 117 10.54 -11.49 7.98
N PHE A 118 9.51 -12.36 8.06
CA PHE A 118 8.22 -12.12 7.45
C PHE A 118 7.43 -11.07 8.26
N PRO A 119 6.95 -9.98 7.64
CA PRO A 119 6.54 -8.78 8.39
C PRO A 119 5.12 -8.83 8.97
N CYS A 120 4.34 -9.90 8.75
CA CYS A 120 2.92 -9.95 9.11
C CYS A 120 2.55 -11.08 10.07
N HIS A 121 1.55 -10.82 10.91
CA HIS A 121 0.94 -11.79 11.81
C HIS A 121 -0.37 -12.34 11.23
N ARG A 122 -0.83 -13.49 11.75
CA ARG A 122 -2.10 -14.10 11.27
C ARG A 122 -3.33 -13.23 11.55
N GLY A 123 -3.27 -12.41 12.59
CA GLY A 123 -4.37 -11.54 13.02
C GLY A 123 -4.42 -10.19 12.32
N ASP A 124 -3.45 -9.89 11.45
CA ASP A 124 -3.39 -8.62 10.73
C ASP A 124 -4.64 -8.42 9.86
N ILE A 125 -5.15 -7.19 9.90
CA ILE A 125 -6.33 -6.78 9.14
C ILE A 125 -5.85 -6.08 7.88
N PHE A 126 -6.33 -6.56 6.74
CA PHE A 126 -5.99 -6.04 5.42
C PHE A 126 -7.19 -5.33 4.79
N LEU A 127 -7.10 -4.02 4.55
CA LEU A 127 -8.08 -3.27 3.79
C LEU A 127 -7.96 -3.63 2.29
N LYS A 128 -9.08 -3.90 1.64
CA LYS A 128 -9.14 -4.11 0.20
C LYS A 128 -9.03 -2.76 -0.51
N LEU A 129 -7.98 -2.60 -1.31
CA LEU A 129 -7.75 -1.40 -2.11
C LEU A 129 -8.46 -1.46 -3.45
N GLY A 130 -8.55 -2.64 -4.08
CA GLY A 130 -9.23 -2.77 -5.36
C GLY A 130 -9.29 -4.21 -5.84
N MET A 131 -10.18 -4.45 -6.78
CA MET A 131 -10.23 -5.63 -7.66
C MET A 131 -11.26 -5.36 -8.75
N ARG A 132 -11.32 -6.21 -9.79
CA ARG A 132 -12.36 -6.15 -10.82
C ARG A 132 -13.77 -6.06 -10.22
N GLY A 133 -14.52 -5.01 -10.59
CA GLY A 133 -15.89 -4.79 -10.14
C GLY A 133 -16.03 -4.27 -8.69
N ALA A 134 -14.94 -3.90 -8.02
CA ALA A 134 -14.97 -3.26 -6.71
C ALA A 134 -14.51 -1.79 -6.80
N ARG A 135 -14.83 -1.00 -5.76
CA ARG A 135 -14.28 0.35 -5.60
C ARG A 135 -12.75 0.27 -5.55
N LEU A 136 -12.10 1.15 -6.30
CA LEU A 136 -10.65 1.36 -6.26
C LEU A 136 -10.32 2.48 -5.28
N ILE A 137 -9.42 2.20 -4.35
CA ILE A 137 -8.96 3.10 -3.29
C ILE A 137 -7.44 3.23 -3.46
N PRO A 138 -6.93 4.38 -3.93
CA PRO A 138 -5.50 4.60 -3.99
C PRO A 138 -4.93 4.70 -2.56
N TRP A 139 -3.73 4.18 -2.35
CA TRP A 139 -3.10 4.17 -1.03
C TRP A 139 -1.73 4.83 -1.05
N LYS A 140 -1.53 5.83 -0.18
CA LYS A 140 -0.22 6.46 0.01
C LYS A 140 0.70 5.53 0.79
N LEU A 141 1.74 5.04 0.14
CA LEU A 141 2.71 4.12 0.73
C LEU A 141 3.66 4.84 1.70
N GLN A 142 4.00 4.15 2.78
CA GLN A 142 5.00 4.55 3.77
C GLN A 142 5.99 3.41 4.05
N GLU A 143 7.16 3.74 4.59
CA GLU A 143 8.12 2.71 5.04
C GLU A 143 7.45 1.78 6.09
N GLY A 144 7.69 0.47 5.95
CA GLY A 144 7.09 -0.58 6.77
C GLY A 144 5.67 -1.00 6.37
N ASP A 145 5.06 -0.37 5.36
CA ASP A 145 3.76 -0.81 4.86
C ASP A 145 3.88 -2.19 4.22
N VAL A 146 2.87 -3.02 4.44
CA VAL A 146 2.78 -4.33 3.79
C VAL A 146 1.47 -4.41 3.04
N PHE A 147 1.56 -4.60 1.72
CA PHE A 147 0.42 -4.85 0.86
C PHE A 147 0.49 -6.26 0.27
N ARG A 148 -0.63 -6.69 -0.30
CA ARG A 148 -0.80 -7.96 -0.98
C ARG A 148 -1.33 -7.72 -2.37
N LEU A 149 -0.74 -8.43 -3.31
CA LEU A 149 -1.29 -8.61 -4.66
C LEU A 149 -1.76 -10.07 -4.74
N GLY A 150 -3.07 -10.30 -4.67
CA GLY A 150 -3.62 -11.64 -4.48
C GLY A 150 -3.13 -12.31 -3.18
N GLN A 151 -2.33 -13.38 -3.29
CA GLN A 151 -1.75 -14.11 -2.16
C GLN A 151 -0.29 -13.79 -1.87
N ALA A 152 0.39 -13.06 -2.76
CA ALA A 152 1.74 -12.59 -2.53
C ALA A 152 1.76 -11.39 -1.57
N TYR A 153 2.85 -11.23 -0.82
CA TYR A 153 3.08 -10.12 0.10
C TYR A 153 4.19 -9.24 -0.44
N VAL A 154 4.06 -7.93 -0.24
CA VAL A 154 5.07 -6.93 -0.61
C VAL A 154 5.23 -5.95 0.54
N LEU A 155 6.45 -5.85 1.06
CA LEU A 155 6.86 -4.90 2.09
C LEU A 155 7.54 -3.71 1.44
N VAL A 156 7.13 -2.50 1.82
CA VAL A 156 7.86 -1.26 1.55
C VAL A 156 9.01 -1.15 2.54
N SER A 157 10.18 -1.64 2.15
CA SER A 157 11.34 -1.75 3.06
C SER A 157 12.04 -0.40 3.25
N LYS A 158 12.23 0.35 2.15
CA LYS A 158 12.88 1.67 2.18
C LYS A 158 12.28 2.60 1.13
N ILE A 159 12.14 3.87 1.46
CA ILE A 159 11.75 4.96 0.55
C ILE A 159 12.87 6.00 0.56
N ARG A 160 13.35 6.39 -0.62
CA ARG A 160 14.34 7.47 -0.81
C ARG A 160 13.72 8.55 -1.66
N LEU A 161 13.57 9.77 -1.12
CA LEU A 161 12.96 10.89 -1.84
C LEU A 161 13.98 11.79 -2.51
N THR A 162 15.09 12.05 -1.82
CA THR A 162 16.16 12.94 -2.27
C THR A 162 17.45 12.17 -2.42
N ALA A 163 18.35 12.69 -3.26
CA ALA A 163 19.73 12.23 -3.26
C ALA A 163 20.36 12.74 -1.96
N GLU A 164 20.85 11.82 -1.12
CA GLU A 164 21.95 12.15 -0.23
C GLU A 164 23.10 12.64 -1.12
N THR A 165 23.87 13.65 -0.70
CA THR A 165 24.88 14.23 -1.58
C THR A 165 25.88 13.14 -2.01
N GLU A 166 26.34 13.18 -3.26
CA GLU A 166 27.27 12.16 -3.80
C GLU A 166 28.53 12.01 -2.91
N ALA A 167 28.95 13.09 -2.25
CA ALA A 167 30.03 13.12 -1.28
C ALA A 167 29.72 12.35 0.02
N ASP A 168 28.50 12.45 0.56
CA ASP A 168 28.07 11.70 1.75
C ASP A 168 27.99 10.20 1.45
N LEU A 169 27.56 9.85 0.24
CA LEU A 169 27.51 8.47 -0.22
C LEU A 169 28.92 7.91 -0.39
N LEU A 170 29.81 8.56 -1.14
CA LEU A 170 31.17 8.06 -1.38
C LEU A 170 31.99 7.89 -0.08
N SER A 171 31.85 8.81 0.86
CA SER A 171 32.53 8.75 2.16
C SER A 171 32.00 7.64 3.09
N SER A 172 30.69 7.37 3.07
CA SER A 172 30.05 6.38 3.95
C SER A 172 30.33 4.92 3.58
N PHE A 173 30.71 4.65 2.32
CA PHE A 173 30.80 3.28 1.81
C PHE A 173 32.23 2.76 1.64
N ASN A 174 33.25 3.53 2.04
CA ASN A 174 34.67 3.16 1.92
C ASN A 174 35.03 2.76 0.47
N VAL A 175 34.29 3.28 -0.51
CA VAL A 175 34.59 3.11 -1.93
C VAL A 175 35.65 4.15 -2.23
N ALA A 176 36.92 3.74 -2.13
CA ALA A 176 38.02 4.62 -2.45
C ALA A 176 37.89 5.07 -3.92
N PRO A 177 37.71 6.38 -4.20
CA PRO A 177 37.90 6.91 -5.52
C PRO A 177 39.28 6.47 -6.00
N ILE A 178 39.38 5.99 -7.23
CA ILE A 178 40.69 5.73 -7.82
C ILE A 178 41.26 7.10 -8.17
N PRO A 179 42.33 7.58 -7.50
CA PRO A 179 42.87 8.91 -7.74
C PRO A 179 43.33 9.01 -9.20
N GLY A 180 42.96 10.11 -9.87
CA GLY A 180 43.44 10.46 -11.21
C GLY A 180 44.88 10.99 -11.22
N GLU A 181 45.56 11.00 -10.07
CA GLU A 181 46.94 11.45 -9.90
C GLU A 181 47.77 10.25 -9.44
N PHE A 182 48.53 9.66 -10.37
CA PHE A 182 49.70 8.87 -10.01
C PHE A 182 50.86 9.85 -9.85
N ASP A 183 51.61 9.71 -8.76
CA ASP A 183 52.84 10.46 -8.48
C ASP A 183 53.71 10.57 -9.73
N ALA A 184 54.13 11.81 -10.01
CA ALA A 184 55.06 12.15 -11.08
C ALA A 184 56.52 11.74 -10.77
N ASP A 185 56.75 10.87 -9.77
CA ASP A 185 58.08 10.51 -9.27
C ASP A 185 58.51 9.08 -9.64
N ILE A 186 57.95 8.50 -10.71
CA ILE A 186 58.64 7.40 -11.40
C ILE A 186 59.64 8.06 -12.34
N GLU A 187 60.91 8.06 -11.95
CA GLU A 187 62.00 8.46 -12.84
C GLU A 187 61.84 7.75 -14.19
N PRO A 188 61.95 8.48 -15.31
CA PRO A 188 61.88 7.84 -16.61
C PRO A 188 63.13 6.99 -16.75
N ASP A 189 62.95 5.67 -16.71
CA ASP A 189 63.97 4.74 -17.19
C ASP A 189 64.08 4.99 -18.70
N THR A 190 65.04 5.83 -19.06
CA THR A 190 65.51 6.03 -20.42
C THR A 190 65.93 4.66 -20.93
N ASP A 191 65.21 4.14 -21.94
CA ASP A 191 65.73 3.30 -23.05
C ASP A 191 64.67 2.40 -23.70
N LEU A 192 63.39 2.81 -23.76
CA LEU A 192 62.43 2.21 -24.69
C LEU A 192 61.59 3.30 -25.32
N GLU A 193 61.81 3.54 -26.62
CA GLU A 193 60.88 4.25 -27.51
C GLU A 193 59.60 3.40 -27.67
N ASP A 194 58.82 3.28 -26.60
CA ASP A 194 57.45 2.80 -26.66
C ASP A 194 56.55 4.03 -26.90
N GLU A 195 56.22 4.24 -28.18
CA GLU A 195 55.02 4.95 -28.65
C GLU A 195 53.74 4.24 -28.13
N ALA A 196 53.56 4.20 -26.81
CA ALA A 196 52.41 3.57 -26.13
C ALA A 196 52.09 4.18 -24.74
N GLY A 197 52.62 5.37 -24.42
CA GLY A 197 52.56 5.99 -23.08
C GLY A 197 51.19 6.45 -22.59
N GLU A 198 50.15 6.50 -23.43
CA GLU A 198 48.80 6.92 -23.02
C GLU A 198 47.92 5.76 -22.48
N SER A 199 48.40 4.51 -22.57
CA SER A 199 47.58 3.32 -22.33
C SER A 199 47.48 2.84 -20.87
N ARG A 200 47.97 3.61 -19.88
CA ARG A 200 48.05 3.16 -18.46
C ARG A 200 47.07 3.80 -17.48
N ARG A 201 46.24 4.77 -17.88
CA ARG A 201 45.26 5.38 -16.97
C ARG A 201 43.95 4.57 -16.98
N PRO A 202 43.36 4.25 -15.81
CA PRO A 202 42.07 3.58 -15.77
C PRO A 202 41.02 4.46 -16.44
N GLN A 203 40.24 3.85 -17.33
CA GLN A 203 39.14 4.50 -18.04
C GLN A 203 37.83 3.82 -17.66
N CYS A 204 36.73 4.57 -17.72
CA CYS A 204 35.40 4.03 -17.56
C CYS A 204 35.08 3.05 -18.68
N TYR A 205 34.67 1.83 -18.32
CA TYR A 205 34.31 0.81 -19.31
C TYR A 205 33.10 1.18 -20.20
N ILE A 206 32.29 2.16 -19.78
CA ILE A 206 31.05 2.55 -20.45
C ILE A 206 31.28 3.69 -21.45
N CYS A 207 32.00 4.74 -21.04
CA CYS A 207 32.23 5.94 -21.88
C CYS A 207 33.68 6.11 -22.35
N TYR A 208 34.61 5.28 -21.87
CA TYR A 208 36.05 5.33 -22.19
C TYR A 208 36.78 6.61 -21.72
N GLU A 209 36.16 7.41 -20.86
CA GLU A 209 36.77 8.60 -20.24
C GLU A 209 37.42 8.29 -18.88
N GLY A 210 38.42 9.07 -18.49
CA GLY A 210 39.07 8.99 -17.16
C GLY A 210 38.19 9.54 -16.03
N GLY A 211 38.56 9.27 -14.77
CA GLY A 211 37.87 9.84 -13.61
C GLY A 211 38.14 11.34 -13.42
N ALA A 212 37.17 12.08 -12.86
CA ALA A 212 37.28 13.51 -12.56
C ALA A 212 36.92 13.83 -11.09
N GLN A 213 37.30 15.01 -10.58
CA GLN A 213 37.10 15.43 -9.17
C GLN A 213 35.64 15.46 -8.68
N GLY A 214 34.63 15.28 -9.54
CA GLY A 214 33.22 15.13 -9.18
C GLY A 214 32.55 13.83 -9.65
N ASP A 215 33.21 13.04 -10.49
CA ASP A 215 32.70 11.74 -10.96
C ASP A 215 33.90 10.78 -11.04
N PRO A 216 34.34 10.23 -9.89
CA PRO A 216 35.49 9.35 -9.86
C PRO A 216 35.16 7.99 -10.47
N LEU A 217 36.21 7.27 -10.89
CA LEU A 217 36.07 5.86 -11.25
C LEU A 217 35.92 5.03 -9.98
N ILE A 218 34.94 4.14 -10.01
CA ILE A 218 34.61 3.20 -8.94
C ILE A 218 34.68 1.76 -9.45
N ASN A 219 34.84 0.82 -8.51
CA ASN A 219 34.72 -0.62 -8.76
C ASN A 219 33.79 -1.24 -7.72
N LEU A 220 32.64 -1.77 -8.17
CA LEU A 220 31.62 -2.36 -7.30
C LEU A 220 31.33 -3.83 -7.61
N CYS A 221 32.01 -4.43 -8.59
CA CYS A 221 31.81 -5.83 -8.99
C CYS A 221 33.12 -6.63 -8.93
N GLN A 222 33.01 -7.93 -9.20
CA GLN A 222 34.16 -8.86 -9.22
C GLN A 222 34.84 -8.94 -10.60
N CYS A 223 34.58 -7.99 -11.51
CA CYS A 223 35.21 -7.98 -12.82
C CYS A 223 36.74 -7.77 -12.69
N ALA A 224 37.51 -8.38 -13.60
CA ALA A 224 38.97 -8.28 -13.65
C ALA A 224 39.43 -7.32 -14.76
N GLY A 225 40.66 -6.82 -14.67
CA GLY A 225 41.24 -5.93 -15.69
C GLY A 225 40.61 -4.53 -15.71
N SER A 226 40.58 -3.91 -16.89
CA SER A 226 40.04 -2.55 -17.12
C SER A 226 38.52 -2.48 -17.09
N VAL A 227 37.82 -3.60 -17.31
CA VAL A 227 36.34 -3.63 -17.39
C VAL A 227 35.62 -3.41 -16.06
N LYS A 228 36.37 -3.36 -14.94
CA LYS A 228 35.83 -3.20 -13.58
C LYS A 228 35.65 -1.74 -13.16
N TYR A 229 36.27 -0.81 -13.89
CA TYR A 229 36.25 0.62 -13.56
C TYR A 229 35.14 1.33 -14.34
N VAL A 230 34.26 2.01 -13.63
CA VAL A 230 33.14 2.77 -14.20
C VAL A 230 32.92 4.05 -13.40
N HIS A 231 32.42 5.10 -14.03
CA HIS A 231 31.87 6.27 -13.31
C HIS A 231 30.60 5.91 -12.56
N LEU A 232 30.31 6.59 -11.45
CA LEU A 232 29.08 6.36 -10.69
C LEU A 232 27.85 6.70 -11.54
N ASN A 233 27.89 7.83 -12.23
CA ASN A 233 26.79 8.30 -13.08
C ASN A 233 26.57 7.37 -14.28
N CYS A 234 27.64 6.89 -14.93
CA CYS A 234 27.53 5.91 -16.02
C CYS A 234 26.92 4.59 -15.52
N LEU A 235 27.33 4.11 -14.35
CA LEU A 235 26.75 2.91 -13.74
C LEU A 235 25.27 3.11 -13.39
N GLN A 236 24.90 4.24 -12.79
CA GLN A 236 23.51 4.56 -12.47
C GLN A 236 22.59 4.55 -13.70
N ARG A 237 23.08 5.07 -14.84
CA ARG A 237 22.35 5.01 -16.12
C ARG A 237 22.26 3.57 -16.64
N TRP A 238 23.35 2.81 -16.58
CA TRP A 238 23.37 1.44 -17.08
C TRP A 238 22.43 0.50 -16.29
N MET A 239 22.27 0.75 -15.00
CA MET A 239 21.42 -0.08 -14.13
C MET A 239 19.92 0.22 -14.27
N GLN A 240 19.56 1.35 -14.87
CA GLN A 240 18.19 1.81 -15.07
C GLN A 240 17.85 1.71 -16.57
N PRO A 241 17.38 0.54 -17.05
CA PRO A 241 17.04 0.36 -18.45
C PRO A 241 16.02 1.40 -18.92
N GLU A 242 16.20 1.88 -20.15
CA GLU A 242 15.29 2.85 -20.75
C GLU A 242 13.85 2.29 -20.80
N GLY A 243 12.88 3.14 -20.47
CA GLY A 243 11.47 2.75 -20.47
C GLY A 243 11.01 1.88 -19.29
N SER A 244 11.86 1.59 -18.30
CA SER A 244 11.48 0.85 -17.08
C SER A 244 11.93 1.56 -15.81
N SER A 245 11.12 1.45 -14.77
CA SER A 245 11.44 1.92 -13.41
C SER A 245 12.21 0.88 -12.60
N ALA A 246 12.35 -0.36 -13.12
CA ALA A 246 13.10 -1.42 -12.47
C ALA A 246 14.60 -1.10 -12.43
N VAL A 247 15.28 -1.47 -11.35
CA VAL A 247 16.74 -1.33 -11.25
C VAL A 247 17.41 -2.69 -11.22
N ASN A 248 18.39 -2.87 -12.10
CA ASN A 248 19.23 -4.05 -12.11
C ASN A 248 20.22 -4.02 -10.93
N THR A 249 20.21 -5.08 -10.12
CA THR A 249 21.13 -5.23 -8.97
C THR A 249 22.27 -6.21 -9.24
N HIS A 250 22.42 -6.69 -10.48
CA HIS A 250 23.46 -7.62 -10.89
C HIS A 250 24.32 -6.98 -11.98
N CYS A 251 25.61 -7.29 -11.97
CA CYS A 251 26.52 -6.81 -13.00
C CYS A 251 26.15 -7.43 -14.35
N PRO A 252 26.01 -6.65 -15.43
CA PRO A 252 25.67 -7.19 -16.75
C PRO A 252 26.81 -8.04 -17.34
N ILE A 253 28.04 -7.84 -16.89
CA ILE A 253 29.24 -8.54 -17.36
C ILE A 253 29.44 -9.84 -16.56
N CYS A 254 29.76 -9.74 -15.26
CA CYS A 254 30.06 -10.92 -14.44
C CYS A 254 28.84 -11.60 -13.82
N LYS A 255 27.64 -11.03 -13.95
CA LYS A 255 26.37 -11.54 -13.40
C LYS A 255 26.27 -11.61 -11.87
N GLU A 256 27.35 -11.30 -11.16
CA GLU A 256 27.37 -11.26 -9.70
C GLU A 256 26.52 -10.11 -9.16
N LYS A 257 25.89 -10.32 -7.99
CA LYS A 257 25.07 -9.30 -7.33
C LYS A 257 25.96 -8.20 -6.76
N TYR A 258 25.61 -6.93 -6.99
CA TYR A 258 26.32 -5.82 -6.37
C TYR A 258 26.17 -5.86 -4.84
N PRO A 259 27.18 -5.43 -4.06
CA PRO A 259 27.09 -5.35 -2.61
C PRO A 259 25.87 -4.55 -2.16
N GLU A 260 25.14 -5.03 -1.14
CA GLU A 260 23.87 -4.40 -0.73
C GLU A 260 24.05 -2.95 -0.27
N LYS A 261 25.19 -2.66 0.37
CA LYS A 261 25.58 -1.30 0.77
C LYS A 261 25.77 -0.37 -0.44
N ALA A 262 26.29 -0.91 -1.54
CA ALA A 262 26.56 -0.14 -2.77
C ALA A 262 25.32 0.05 -3.65
N GLN A 263 24.35 -0.88 -3.61
CA GLN A 263 23.13 -0.79 -4.42
C GLN A 263 22.40 0.54 -4.23
N ALA A 264 22.32 1.06 -2.99
CA ALA A 264 21.68 2.35 -2.74
C ALA A 264 22.35 3.50 -3.51
N MET A 265 23.68 3.52 -3.63
CA MET A 265 24.38 4.57 -4.38
C MET A 265 24.10 4.51 -5.89
N MET A 266 23.88 3.29 -6.41
CA MET A 266 23.63 3.05 -7.83
C MET A 266 22.22 3.40 -8.27
N ILE A 267 21.33 3.75 -7.33
CA ILE A 267 19.91 3.99 -7.59
C ILE A 267 19.62 5.46 -7.42
N ARG A 268 19.11 6.07 -8.49
CA ARG A 268 18.71 7.48 -8.47
C ARG A 268 17.36 7.62 -7.75
N PRO A 269 17.22 8.54 -6.79
CA PRO A 269 15.93 8.86 -6.19
C PRO A 269 15.08 9.73 -7.14
N PRO A 270 13.75 9.81 -6.94
CA PRO A 270 12.98 9.13 -5.91
C PRO A 270 12.90 7.61 -6.14
N ALA A 271 13.14 6.79 -5.14
CA ALA A 271 13.22 5.34 -5.28
C ALA A 271 12.61 4.58 -4.10
N VAL A 272 12.16 3.35 -4.35
CA VAL A 272 11.57 2.46 -3.33
C VAL A 272 12.19 1.08 -3.42
N LEU A 273 12.54 0.51 -2.26
CA LEU A 273 12.93 -0.89 -2.11
C LEU A 273 11.72 -1.69 -1.63
N PHE A 274 11.29 -2.64 -2.45
CA PHE A 274 10.30 -3.63 -2.07
C PHE A 274 10.95 -4.96 -1.71
N GLU A 275 10.44 -5.62 -0.68
CA GLU A 275 10.69 -7.02 -0.43
C GLU A 275 9.40 -7.81 -0.66
N SER A 276 9.42 -8.82 -1.53
CA SER A 276 8.22 -9.60 -1.86
C SER A 276 8.38 -11.07 -1.50
N TRP A 277 7.27 -11.68 -1.07
CA TRP A 277 7.15 -13.11 -0.80
C TRP A 277 6.00 -13.71 -1.60
N SER A 278 6.26 -14.85 -2.25
CA SER A 278 5.20 -15.67 -2.84
C SER A 278 4.30 -16.27 -1.75
N ASN A 279 3.17 -16.87 -2.15
CA ASN A 279 2.21 -17.49 -1.23
C ASN A 279 2.85 -18.52 -0.28
N HIS A 280 3.81 -19.30 -0.77
CA HIS A 280 4.53 -20.29 0.03
C HIS A 280 5.60 -19.69 0.95
N ARG A 281 5.87 -18.38 0.85
CA ARG A 281 6.82 -17.61 1.66
C ARG A 281 8.26 -18.14 1.61
N THR A 282 8.57 -19.00 0.64
CA THR A 282 9.88 -19.61 0.45
C THR A 282 10.81 -18.71 -0.35
N LEU A 283 10.27 -17.95 -1.29
CA LEU A 283 11.02 -17.06 -2.16
C LEU A 283 10.90 -15.62 -1.63
N LYS A 284 12.00 -15.07 -1.12
CA LYS A 284 12.13 -13.64 -0.79
C LYS A 284 12.86 -12.96 -1.95
N LEU A 285 12.20 -12.02 -2.62
CA LEU A 285 12.81 -11.19 -3.67
C LEU A 285 12.92 -9.75 -3.19
N ARG A 286 13.97 -9.06 -3.66
CA ARG A 286 14.18 -7.63 -3.42
C ARG A 286 14.12 -6.89 -4.75
N HIS A 287 13.33 -5.83 -4.80
CA HIS A 287 13.08 -5.06 -6.02
C HIS A 287 13.35 -3.60 -5.73
N TRP A 288 14.38 -3.06 -6.34
CA TRP A 288 14.60 -1.62 -6.36
C TRP A 288 13.87 -1.00 -7.54
N VAL A 289 13.11 0.05 -7.26
CA VAL A 289 12.34 0.80 -8.26
C VAL A 289 12.75 2.26 -8.18
N SER A 290 13.29 2.79 -9.27
CA SER A 290 13.67 4.19 -9.43
C SER A 290 12.57 4.91 -10.21
N PHE A 291 12.11 6.02 -9.68
CA PHE A 291 11.16 6.93 -10.31
C PHE A 291 11.85 8.22 -10.80
N ALA A 292 13.18 8.17 -10.98
CA ALA A 292 13.96 9.31 -11.44
C ALA A 292 13.70 9.65 -12.93
N GLN A 293 13.45 8.64 -13.76
CA GLN A 293 13.14 8.82 -15.18
C GLN A 293 11.63 8.72 -15.46
N HIS A 294 10.91 7.88 -14.73
CA HIS A 294 9.49 7.63 -14.92
C HIS A 294 8.75 7.85 -13.61
N SER A 295 7.60 8.53 -13.66
CA SER A 295 6.77 8.76 -12.47
C SER A 295 5.89 7.56 -12.10
N THR A 296 5.97 6.45 -12.83
CA THR A 296 5.14 5.27 -12.63
C THR A 296 5.94 3.98 -12.62
N ALA A 297 5.49 2.98 -11.87
CA ALA A 297 6.04 1.64 -11.92
C ALA A 297 4.94 0.58 -11.90
N SER A 298 5.01 -0.42 -12.76
CA SER A 298 4.04 -1.52 -12.83
C SER A 298 4.45 -2.72 -11.97
N LEU A 299 3.46 -3.36 -11.35
CA LEU A 299 3.62 -4.53 -10.50
C LEU A 299 2.72 -5.66 -11.00
N GLY A 300 3.30 -6.84 -11.18
CA GLY A 300 2.55 -7.96 -11.73
C GLY A 300 3.35 -9.24 -11.81
N ARG A 301 2.80 -10.22 -12.51
CA ARG A 301 3.36 -11.58 -12.57
C ARG A 301 4.38 -11.78 -13.69
N PHE A 302 4.23 -11.03 -14.79
CA PHE A 302 5.00 -11.27 -16.01
C PHE A 302 6.14 -10.25 -16.15
N THR A 303 7.32 -10.74 -16.55
CA THR A 303 8.54 -9.94 -16.72
C THR A 303 8.47 -8.95 -17.88
N GLU A 304 7.65 -9.23 -18.89
CA GLU A 304 7.57 -8.44 -20.12
C GLU A 304 6.82 -7.10 -19.97
N HIS A 305 6.03 -6.96 -18.90
CA HIS A 305 5.10 -5.82 -18.74
C HIS A 305 5.23 -5.13 -17.38
N ASN A 306 6.08 -5.64 -16.47
CA ASN A 306 6.14 -5.14 -15.10
C ASN A 306 7.56 -4.79 -14.67
N ASP A 307 7.68 -3.63 -14.03
CA ASP A 307 8.92 -3.22 -13.36
C ASP A 307 9.21 -4.07 -12.12
N VAL A 308 8.16 -4.46 -11.40
CA VAL A 308 8.26 -5.35 -10.24
C VAL A 308 7.54 -6.66 -10.54
N VAL A 309 8.32 -7.73 -10.63
CA VAL A 309 7.83 -9.06 -10.97
C VAL A 309 7.66 -9.89 -9.71
N ILE A 310 6.43 -10.33 -9.47
CA ILE A 310 6.06 -11.21 -8.37
C ILE A 310 5.54 -12.51 -8.99
N PRO A 311 6.40 -13.55 -9.11
CA PRO A 311 6.08 -14.77 -9.85
C PRO A 311 5.16 -15.69 -9.03
N ASP A 312 3.93 -15.26 -8.82
CA ASP A 312 2.90 -15.99 -8.08
C ASP A 312 1.64 -16.09 -8.93
N HIS A 313 1.08 -17.29 -9.05
CA HIS A 313 -0.10 -17.56 -9.89
C HIS A 313 -1.33 -16.73 -9.51
N SER A 314 -1.44 -16.31 -8.24
CA SER A 314 -2.54 -15.49 -7.75
C SER A 314 -2.41 -14.00 -8.12
N VAL A 315 -1.23 -13.58 -8.61
CA VAL A 315 -0.99 -12.22 -9.09
C VAL A 315 -1.39 -12.16 -10.58
N SER A 316 -2.28 -11.24 -10.94
CA SER A 316 -2.59 -10.89 -12.32
C SER A 316 -1.34 -10.48 -13.13
N GLY A 317 -1.42 -10.62 -14.46
CA GLY A 317 -0.32 -10.30 -15.37
C GLY A 317 0.22 -8.88 -15.15
N GLU A 318 -0.67 -7.89 -15.23
CA GLU A 318 -0.48 -6.52 -14.75
C GLU A 318 -1.49 -6.31 -13.60
N HIS A 319 -1.02 -6.24 -12.36
CA HIS A 319 -1.91 -6.32 -11.18
C HIS A 319 -2.18 -4.95 -10.58
N ALA A 320 -1.13 -4.17 -10.41
CA ALA A 320 -1.17 -2.88 -9.76
C ALA A 320 -0.09 -2.00 -10.36
N PHE A 321 -0.13 -0.72 -10.04
CA PHE A 321 0.92 0.21 -10.40
C PHE A 321 1.10 1.22 -9.27
N ILE A 322 2.28 1.81 -9.23
CA ILE A 322 2.63 2.86 -8.29
C ILE A 322 2.85 4.15 -9.07
N ILE A 323 2.32 5.25 -8.56
CA ILE A 323 2.59 6.59 -9.08
C ILE A 323 3.39 7.36 -8.03
N GLN A 324 4.51 7.96 -8.45
CA GLN A 324 5.23 8.97 -7.70
C GLN A 324 4.67 10.35 -8.08
N GLN A 325 4.12 11.06 -7.09
CA GLN A 325 3.58 12.41 -7.25
C GLN A 325 3.76 13.19 -5.94
N ASN A 326 4.18 14.46 -6.03
CA ASN A 326 4.29 15.37 -4.89
C ASN A 326 5.12 14.81 -3.71
N GLY A 327 6.24 14.12 -4.02
CA GLY A 327 7.10 13.52 -2.99
C GLY A 327 6.49 12.33 -2.27
N ALA A 328 5.44 11.72 -2.83
CA ALA A 328 4.75 10.56 -2.28
C ALA A 328 4.57 9.46 -3.32
N PHE A 329 4.45 8.23 -2.86
CA PHE A 329 4.18 7.06 -3.70
C PHE A 329 2.77 6.55 -3.42
N TRP A 330 1.99 6.36 -4.47
CA TRP A 330 0.60 5.94 -4.40
C TRP A 330 0.43 4.60 -5.09
N LEU A 331 -0.10 3.60 -4.38
CA LEU A 331 -0.44 2.29 -4.92
C LEU A 331 -1.86 2.30 -5.47
N HIS A 332 -2.01 1.81 -6.69
CA HIS A 332 -3.28 1.66 -7.40
C HIS A 332 -3.46 0.23 -7.88
N ASP A 333 -4.62 -0.37 -7.59
CA ASP A 333 -5.01 -1.65 -8.19
C ASP A 333 -5.48 -1.43 -9.64
N ARG A 334 -5.08 -2.31 -10.55
CA ARG A 334 -5.48 -2.26 -11.97
C ARG A 334 -6.61 -3.25 -12.26
N GLU A 335 -7.67 -3.16 -11.47
CA GLU A 335 -8.83 -4.07 -11.53
C GLU A 335 -8.41 -5.55 -11.53
N SER A 336 -7.49 -5.89 -10.64
CA SER A 336 -6.90 -7.22 -10.60
C SER A 336 -7.94 -8.30 -10.30
N SER A 337 -7.65 -9.54 -10.68
CA SER A 337 -8.61 -10.66 -10.53
C SER A 337 -8.80 -11.07 -9.06
N ASN A 338 -7.71 -11.09 -8.29
CA ASN A 338 -7.71 -11.53 -6.89
C ASN A 338 -7.66 -10.37 -5.88
N GLY A 339 -7.50 -9.14 -6.37
CA GLY A 339 -7.49 -7.92 -5.59
C GLY A 339 -6.16 -7.56 -4.94
N SER A 340 -6.01 -6.26 -4.73
CA SER A 340 -4.95 -5.66 -3.92
C SER A 340 -5.45 -5.32 -2.53
N PHE A 341 -4.61 -5.55 -1.52
CA PHE A 341 -4.95 -5.28 -0.12
C PHE A 341 -3.79 -4.64 0.62
N ILE A 342 -4.05 -3.73 1.56
CA ILE A 342 -3.04 -3.10 2.42
C ILE A 342 -3.25 -3.50 3.88
N ARG A 343 -2.19 -3.82 4.60
CA ARG A 343 -2.25 -4.04 6.04
C ARG A 343 -2.54 -2.72 6.75
N LEU A 344 -3.59 -2.67 7.56
CA LEU A 344 -3.88 -1.52 8.39
C LEU A 344 -2.98 -1.52 9.63
N ARG A 345 -2.12 -0.51 9.74
CA ARG A 345 -1.28 -0.23 10.93
C ARG A 345 -1.77 0.97 11.74
N ALA A 346 -2.51 1.87 11.10
CA ALA A 346 -3.04 3.09 11.68
C ALA A 346 -4.57 3.08 11.65
N PRO A 347 -5.23 3.92 12.48
CA PRO A 347 -6.67 4.07 12.46
C PRO A 347 -7.19 4.50 11.08
N LEU A 348 -8.21 3.80 10.60
CA LEU A 348 -8.90 4.13 9.34
C LEU A 348 -10.16 4.95 9.64
N ARG A 349 -10.28 6.13 9.03
CA ARG A 349 -11.49 6.93 9.10
C ARG A 349 -12.63 6.28 8.30
N LEU A 350 -13.77 6.06 8.96
CA LEU A 350 -14.98 5.52 8.36
C LEU A 350 -15.90 6.65 7.91
N THR A 351 -15.73 7.10 6.68
CA THR A 351 -16.55 8.16 6.08
C THR A 351 -17.99 7.70 5.87
N PHE A 352 -18.97 8.52 6.27
CA PHE A 352 -20.37 8.19 6.07
C PHE A 352 -20.74 8.09 4.58
N GLY A 353 -21.53 7.07 4.25
CA GLY A 353 -21.92 6.77 2.87
C GLY A 353 -20.93 5.86 2.15
N GLU A 354 -19.74 5.66 2.71
CA GLU A 354 -18.74 4.76 2.14
C GLU A 354 -18.77 3.38 2.79
N SER A 355 -18.42 2.36 2.02
CA SER A 355 -18.20 1.00 2.51
C SER A 355 -16.74 0.61 2.34
N PHE A 356 -16.21 -0.06 3.36
CA PHE A 356 -14.84 -0.58 3.38
C PHE A 356 -14.89 -2.10 3.55
N SER A 357 -14.25 -2.81 2.63
CA SER A 357 -14.06 -4.25 2.73
C SER A 357 -12.68 -4.54 3.30
N MET A 358 -12.60 -5.28 4.39
CA MET A 358 -11.37 -5.69 5.04
C MET A 358 -11.31 -7.20 5.17
N LYS A 359 -10.12 -7.77 5.18
CA LYS A 359 -9.87 -9.19 5.34
C LYS A 359 -9.06 -9.41 6.61
N MET A 360 -9.50 -10.37 7.43
CA MET A 360 -8.78 -10.80 8.62
C MET A 360 -8.74 -12.33 8.59
N GLY A 361 -7.55 -12.91 8.37
CA GLY A 361 -7.42 -14.35 8.13
C GLY A 361 -8.26 -14.81 6.94
N LYS A 362 -9.29 -15.63 7.20
CA LYS A 362 -10.25 -16.12 6.19
C LYS A 362 -11.58 -15.36 6.18
N SER A 363 -11.78 -14.45 7.12
CA SER A 363 -13.03 -13.69 7.27
C SER A 363 -12.98 -12.40 6.46
N LEU A 364 -14.14 -11.98 5.96
CA LEU A 364 -14.33 -10.70 5.28
C LEU A 364 -15.21 -9.80 6.16
N LEU A 365 -14.74 -8.59 6.43
CA LEU A 365 -15.45 -7.59 7.19
C LEU A 365 -15.88 -6.49 6.22
N CYS A 366 -17.18 -6.16 6.19
CA CYS A 366 -17.72 -5.05 5.41
C CYS A 366 -18.24 -3.97 6.35
N VAL A 367 -17.45 -2.93 6.56
CA VAL A 367 -17.82 -1.82 7.43
C VAL A 367 -18.52 -0.75 6.61
N HIS A 368 -19.73 -0.37 6.99
CA HIS A 368 -20.46 0.67 6.28
C HIS A 368 -21.10 1.69 7.22
N ALA A 369 -20.49 2.89 7.24
CA ALA A 369 -20.98 3.98 8.05
C ALA A 369 -22.23 4.61 7.39
N LYS A 370 -23.42 4.34 7.92
CA LYS A 370 -24.68 4.95 7.48
C LYS A 370 -25.25 5.88 8.54
N ARG A 371 -25.50 7.14 8.19
CA ARG A 371 -26.30 8.03 9.05
C ARG A 371 -27.75 7.51 9.14
N SER A 372 -28.11 6.96 10.30
CA SER A 372 -29.49 6.61 10.62
C SER A 372 -30.42 7.83 10.51
N ARG A 373 -31.74 7.59 10.37
CA ARG A 373 -32.73 8.68 10.29
C ARG A 373 -32.69 9.55 11.57
N TRP A 374 -32.44 8.92 12.71
CA TRP A 374 -32.31 9.58 14.00
C TRP A 374 -31.02 10.40 14.14
N SER A 375 -29.89 9.92 13.62
CA SER A 375 -28.66 10.71 13.63
C SER A 375 -28.77 11.96 12.76
N ARG A 376 -29.42 11.86 11.60
CA ARG A 376 -29.75 13.03 10.76
C ARG A 376 -30.63 14.04 11.48
N LEU A 377 -31.65 13.57 12.20
CA LEU A 377 -32.53 14.43 12.99
C LEU A 377 -31.77 15.08 14.16
N ARG A 378 -30.96 14.33 14.90
CA ARG A 378 -30.15 14.83 16.02
C ARG A 378 -29.10 15.85 15.56
N MET A 379 -28.41 15.62 14.44
CA MET A 379 -27.48 16.60 13.86
C MET A 379 -28.20 17.88 13.42
N ARG A 380 -29.40 17.77 12.83
CA ARG A 380 -30.24 18.95 12.55
C ARG A 380 -30.61 19.68 13.85
N LEU A 381 -30.98 18.97 14.90
CA LEU A 381 -31.31 19.56 16.21
C LEU A 381 -30.08 20.19 16.90
N MET A 382 -28.89 19.61 16.73
CA MET A 382 -27.63 20.16 17.25
C MET A 382 -27.21 21.40 16.47
N ALA A 383 -27.30 21.39 15.15
CA ALA A 383 -27.09 22.57 14.31
C ALA A 383 -28.09 23.69 14.65
N LEU A 384 -29.33 23.36 15.01
CA LEU A 384 -30.33 24.34 15.48
C LEU A 384 -30.06 24.84 16.91
N ARG A 385 -29.36 24.07 17.77
CA ARG A 385 -29.00 24.49 19.14
C ARG A 385 -27.70 25.28 19.23
N TYR A 386 -26.77 25.04 18.31
CA TYR A 386 -25.44 25.64 18.29
C TYR A 386 -25.22 26.61 17.13
N GLY A 387 -26.14 26.68 16.16
CA GLY A 387 -26.05 27.54 14.99
C GLY A 387 -26.49 28.98 15.18
N ASP A 388 -26.27 29.56 16.37
CA ASP A 388 -26.58 30.98 16.63
C ASP A 388 -25.47 31.70 17.41
N ARG A 389 -24.20 31.38 17.12
CA ARG A 389 -23.06 32.22 17.51
C ARG A 389 -21.99 32.27 16.42
N GLN A 390 -21.86 33.48 15.85
CA GLN A 390 -20.80 34.03 14.99
C GLN A 390 -20.88 33.61 13.50
N GLU A 391 -20.96 34.51 12.51
CA GLU A 391 -20.49 35.90 12.38
C GLU A 391 -21.48 36.79 11.59
N GLU A 392 -21.84 37.94 12.16
CA GLU A 392 -22.10 39.14 11.35
C GLU A 392 -20.73 39.64 10.89
N ASP A 393 -20.43 39.54 9.60
CA ASP A 393 -19.67 40.56 8.85
C ASP A 393 -19.76 40.29 7.33
N GLY A 394 -20.54 41.15 6.67
CA GLY A 394 -20.24 41.71 5.34
C GLY A 394 -20.27 40.83 4.08
N LEU A 395 -21.34 41.03 3.27
CA LEU A 395 -21.39 41.05 1.79
C LEU A 395 -20.81 39.83 1.01
N SER A 396 -21.51 39.11 0.14
CA SER A 396 -22.48 39.56 -0.88
C SER A 396 -23.16 38.36 -1.55
N THR A 397 -24.51 38.35 -1.60
CA THR A 397 -25.31 37.78 -2.71
C THR A 397 -25.16 38.69 -3.95
N PRO A 398 -25.40 38.24 -5.21
CA PRO A 398 -26.67 37.67 -5.72
C PRO A 398 -26.48 36.52 -6.76
N LEU A 399 -27.45 35.86 -7.40
CA LEU A 399 -28.91 36.00 -7.58
C LEU A 399 -29.45 34.65 -8.12
N SER A 400 -30.64 34.28 -7.67
CA SER A 400 -31.52 33.31 -8.33
C SER A 400 -32.37 34.00 -9.41
N ILE A 401 -32.55 33.40 -10.58
CA ILE A 401 -33.73 33.68 -11.44
C ILE A 401 -34.30 32.37 -12.00
N SER A 402 -35.60 32.24 -11.75
CA SER A 402 -36.59 31.27 -12.20
C SER A 402 -36.93 31.34 -13.70
N GLY A 403 -37.44 30.24 -14.27
CA GLY A 403 -38.18 30.27 -15.54
C GLY A 403 -38.78 28.93 -16.00
N ARG A 404 -40.08 28.74 -15.74
CA ARG A 404 -41.07 27.86 -16.43
C ARG A 404 -41.08 28.12 -17.95
N ALA A 405 -41.57 27.31 -18.91
CA ALA A 405 -42.41 26.11 -18.98
C ALA A 405 -42.46 25.59 -20.46
N SER A 406 -43.12 24.42 -20.66
CA SER A 406 -43.91 24.01 -21.87
C SER A 406 -43.14 23.58 -23.14
N THR A 407 -43.57 22.69 -24.04
CA THR A 407 -44.53 21.56 -24.20
C THR A 407 -44.31 21.02 -25.64
N ASN A 408 -44.68 19.76 -25.91
CA ASN A 408 -44.98 19.13 -27.22
C ASN A 408 -43.79 18.72 -28.12
N SER A 409 -43.57 17.42 -28.36
CA SER A 409 -44.31 16.49 -29.25
C SER A 409 -44.07 16.79 -30.73
N LEU A 410 -43.38 15.87 -31.44
CA LEU A 410 -43.89 15.24 -32.67
C LEU A 410 -42.90 14.23 -33.27
N GLU A 411 -43.51 13.31 -34.02
CA GLU A 411 -43.04 12.04 -34.54
C GLU A 411 -41.94 12.09 -35.62
N SER A 412 -41.35 10.90 -35.81
CA SER A 412 -40.45 10.45 -36.89
C SER A 412 -40.99 10.60 -38.33
N PRO A 413 -40.16 10.39 -39.38
CA PRO A 413 -40.13 9.03 -39.95
C PRO A 413 -38.77 8.53 -40.51
N SER A 414 -38.71 7.20 -40.62
CA SER A 414 -37.90 6.30 -41.46
C SER A 414 -37.17 6.93 -42.67
N THR A 415 -35.93 6.56 -43.02
CA THR A 415 -35.50 5.32 -43.68
C THR A 415 -34.02 5.50 -44.04
N ASN A 416 -33.19 4.44 -44.01
CA ASN A 416 -32.59 3.83 -45.20
C ASN A 416 -31.34 2.99 -44.86
N ARG A 417 -31.19 1.92 -45.63
CA ARG A 417 -30.21 0.83 -45.58
C ARG A 417 -28.81 1.27 -46.03
N ASN A 418 -27.77 0.62 -45.49
CA ASN A 418 -26.72 -0.11 -46.24
C ASN A 418 -25.73 -0.76 -45.26
N SER A 419 -25.66 -2.10 -45.21
CA SER A 419 -24.60 -2.96 -45.81
C SER A 419 -23.21 -2.63 -45.27
N ARG A 420 -22.68 -3.42 -44.31
CA ARG A 420 -21.68 -4.52 -44.50
C ARG A 420 -20.29 -4.04 -44.96
N VAL A 421 -19.28 -4.79 -44.48
CA VAL A 421 -17.84 -4.83 -44.80
C VAL A 421 -17.01 -3.68 -44.19
N TRP A 422 -15.94 -3.88 -43.40
CA TRP A 422 -15.04 -5.01 -43.08
C TRP A 422 -14.76 -5.07 -41.58
#